data_AF-A0A0J7XQJ3-F1
#
_entry.id   AF-A0A0J7XQJ3-F1
#
_cell.length_a   1.000
_cell.length_b   1.000
_cell.length_c   1.000
_cell.angle_alpha   90.00
_cell.angle_beta   90.00
_cell.angle_gamma   90.00
#
_symmetry.space_group_name_H-M   'P 1'
#
loop_
_entity.id
_entity.type
_entity.pdbx_description
1 polymer ?
#
loop_
_entity_poly.entity_id
_entity_poly.type
_entity_poly.pdbx_seq_one_letter_code
_entity_poly.pdbx_strand_id
1 'polypeptide(L)'
;MILMTAMMAGGCAPPPVTPPASPKPLSSDGPAPPAAPASSPLIGADVARVQWDVAENRTQCAPLALRSDGGAAGKARAAQFSGGWAVAFDLPGVRSAYGFAGPGTIAIDAEPDAAQRARLTRQWPYMRDLPTLPHPAFAGYGVVGAEPYPADNADGKGLHSLAYLRIGGQHCTYNVWSRISRAHLETLLDNLRVQD
;
A
#
# COMPACT_ATOMS: atom_id res chain seq x y z
N MET A 1 53.44 -26.66 53.44
CA MET A 1 54.44 -25.56 53.36
C MET A 1 53.91 -24.63 52.27
N ILE A 2 53.40 -23.42 52.44
CA ILE A 2 53.35 -22.34 53.45
C ILE A 2 51.99 -21.65 53.16
N LEU A 3 51.06 -21.61 54.12
CA LEU A 3 50.82 -20.52 55.08
C LEU A 3 50.07 -19.30 54.49
N MET A 4 48.82 -19.17 54.97
CA MET A 4 48.01 -17.98 55.30
C MET A 4 48.41 -16.60 54.75
N THR A 5 47.42 -15.77 54.40
CA THR A 5 47.02 -14.61 55.22
C THR A 5 45.61 -14.15 54.85
N ALA A 6 44.77 -13.99 55.88
CA ALA A 6 43.43 -13.44 55.85
C ALA A 6 43.45 -11.90 55.97
N MET A 7 42.42 -11.23 55.47
CA MET A 7 41.98 -9.95 56.03
C MET A 7 40.47 -9.94 56.20
N MET A 8 40.07 -9.78 57.47
CA MET A 8 38.74 -9.43 57.93
C MET A 8 38.61 -7.90 57.94
N ALA A 9 37.48 -7.39 57.45
CA ALA A 9 36.83 -6.15 57.86
C ALA A 9 35.38 -6.30 57.37
N GLY A 10 34.33 -6.16 58.15
CA GLY A 10 34.05 -5.18 59.18
C GLY A 10 32.61 -4.76 58.90
N GLY A 11 31.68 -5.09 59.79
CA GLY A 11 30.25 -4.89 59.57
C GLY A 11 29.86 -3.41 59.56
N CYS A 12 28.81 -3.11 58.79
CA CYS A 12 27.86 -2.04 59.10
C CYS A 12 26.56 -2.35 58.36
N ALA A 13 25.54 -2.78 59.09
CA ALA A 13 24.19 -2.92 58.55
C ALA A 13 23.61 -1.51 58.30
N PRO A 14 23.07 -1.20 57.10
CA PRO A 14 22.43 0.08 56.86
C PRO A 14 21.06 0.16 57.58
N PRO A 15 20.65 1.37 58.04
CA PRO A 15 19.35 1.57 58.66
C PRO A 15 18.19 1.35 57.67
N PRO A 16 16.97 1.05 58.15
CA PRO A 16 15.80 0.88 57.30
C PRO A 16 15.47 2.20 56.58
N VAL A 17 15.50 2.15 55.25
CA VAL A 17 15.09 3.27 54.39
C VAL A 17 13.56 3.27 54.32
N THR A 18 12.94 4.29 54.91
CA THR A 18 11.51 4.59 54.75
C THR A 18 11.23 4.90 53.26
N PRO A 19 10.25 4.26 52.60
CA PRO A 19 9.91 4.60 51.23
C PRO A 19 9.31 6.02 51.16
N PRO A 20 9.72 6.85 50.18
CA PRO A 20 9.09 8.14 49.96
C PRO A 20 7.64 7.95 49.49
N ALA A 21 6.76 8.83 49.98
CA ALA A 21 5.35 8.89 49.62
C ALA A 21 5.16 8.95 48.10
N SER A 22 4.23 8.14 47.59
CA SER A 22 3.82 8.14 46.18
C SER A 22 3.41 9.56 45.74
N PRO A 23 3.95 10.08 44.63
CA PRO A 23 3.40 11.31 44.05
C PRO A 23 1.98 11.01 43.56
N LYS A 24 1.03 11.86 43.96
CA LYS A 24 -0.32 11.90 43.37
C LYS A 24 -0.20 12.01 41.85
N PRO A 25 -1.03 11.29 41.06
CA PRO A 25 -1.09 11.53 39.62
C PRO A 25 -1.51 12.98 39.39
N LEU A 26 -0.68 13.73 38.68
CA LEU A 26 -1.08 15.03 38.13
C LEU A 26 -2.21 14.76 37.13
N SER A 27 -3.43 15.18 37.49
CA SER A 27 -4.51 15.34 36.54
C SER A 27 -4.05 16.26 35.42
N SER A 28 -3.85 15.71 34.23
CA SER A 28 -3.70 16.50 33.00
C SER A 28 -5.10 16.97 32.56
N ASP A 29 -5.65 17.98 33.23
CA ASP A 29 -6.82 18.74 32.76
C ASP A 29 -6.40 19.76 31.69
N GLY A 30 -5.69 19.29 30.67
CA GLY A 30 -5.44 20.05 29.44
C GLY A 30 -6.55 19.76 28.43
N PRO A 31 -7.04 20.74 27.66
CA PRO A 31 -7.96 20.46 26.56
C PRO A 31 -7.34 19.39 25.67
N ALA A 32 -8.08 18.30 25.43
CA ALA A 32 -7.66 17.28 24.48
C ALA A 32 -7.30 17.96 23.15
N PRO A 33 -6.16 17.61 22.52
CA PRO A 33 -5.85 18.13 21.19
C PRO A 33 -7.06 17.89 20.27
N PRO A 34 -7.44 18.85 19.43
CA PRO A 34 -8.56 18.65 18.52
C PRO A 34 -8.33 17.35 17.74
N ALA A 35 -9.32 16.46 17.79
CA ALA A 35 -9.30 15.22 17.04
C ALA A 35 -8.94 15.56 15.59
N ALA A 36 -7.87 14.93 15.07
CA ALA A 36 -7.50 15.10 13.67
C ALA A 36 -8.74 14.81 12.81
N PRO A 37 -9.04 15.65 11.79
CA PRO A 37 -10.21 15.44 10.96
C PRO A 37 -10.16 14.01 10.41
N ALA A 38 -11.25 13.27 10.59
CA ALA A 38 -11.37 11.92 10.08
C ALA A 38 -11.04 11.95 8.58
N SER A 39 -9.97 11.26 8.18
CA SER A 39 -9.57 11.15 6.78
C SER A 39 -10.76 10.60 5.99
N SER A 40 -11.11 11.24 4.88
CA SER A 40 -12.18 10.74 4.00
C SER A 40 -11.99 9.25 3.73
N PRO A 41 -13.05 8.43 3.82
CA PRO A 41 -12.93 6.99 3.65
C PRO A 41 -12.39 6.69 2.25
N LEU A 42 -11.38 5.82 2.19
CA LEU A 42 -10.81 5.37 0.92
C LEU A 42 -11.78 4.38 0.25
N ILE A 43 -12.00 4.57 -1.04
CA ILE A 43 -12.89 3.77 -1.88
C ILE A 43 -12.29 2.38 -2.11
N GLY A 44 -13.09 1.35 -1.81
CA GLY A 44 -12.69 -0.06 -1.93
C GLY A 44 -11.79 -0.58 -0.81
N ALA A 45 -11.50 0.23 0.22
CA ALA A 45 -10.56 -0.11 1.28
C ALA A 45 -10.95 -1.39 2.03
N ASP A 46 -12.19 -1.50 2.48
CA ASP A 46 -12.66 -2.64 3.28
C ASP A 46 -12.60 -3.95 2.49
N VAL A 47 -13.00 -3.91 1.21
CA VAL A 47 -12.91 -5.09 0.33
C VAL A 47 -11.45 -5.48 0.12
N ALA A 48 -10.57 -4.51 -0.11
CA ALA A 48 -9.14 -4.78 -0.27
C ALA A 48 -8.53 -5.38 0.99
N ARG A 49 -8.84 -4.86 2.19
CA ARG A 49 -8.35 -5.42 3.46
C ARG A 49 -8.79 -6.86 3.66
N VAL A 50 -10.08 -7.14 3.50
CA VAL A 50 -10.61 -8.51 3.67
C VAL A 50 -9.97 -9.49 2.70
N GLN A 51 -9.71 -9.09 1.45
CA GLN A 51 -9.04 -9.95 0.48
C GLN A 51 -7.54 -10.10 0.77
N TRP A 52 -6.88 -9.02 1.17
CA TRP A 52 -5.47 -9.02 1.53
C TRP A 52 -5.17 -9.85 2.78
N ASP A 53 -6.03 -9.81 3.80
CA ASP A 53 -5.84 -10.52 5.07
C ASP A 53 -5.63 -12.04 4.89
N VAL A 54 -6.22 -12.60 3.82
CA VAL A 54 -6.12 -14.03 3.49
C VAL A 54 -5.21 -14.32 2.31
N ALA A 55 -4.56 -13.30 1.73
CA ALA A 55 -3.72 -13.46 0.56
C ALA A 55 -2.33 -14.01 0.91
N GLU A 56 -1.80 -14.90 0.06
CA GLU A 56 -0.48 -15.52 0.25
C GLU A 56 0.66 -14.49 0.21
N ASN A 57 0.50 -13.41 -0.56
CA ASN A 57 1.48 -12.34 -0.71
C ASN A 57 1.33 -11.20 0.32
N ARG A 58 0.48 -11.35 1.35
CA ARG A 58 0.14 -10.25 2.28
C ARG A 58 1.33 -9.65 3.04
N THR A 59 2.38 -10.44 3.25
CA THR A 59 3.62 -10.00 3.92
C THR A 59 4.59 -9.27 2.99
N GLN A 60 4.35 -9.30 1.69
CA GLN A 60 5.20 -8.68 0.66
C GLN A 60 4.51 -7.50 -0.03
N CYS A 61 3.19 -7.56 -0.16
CA CYS A 61 2.35 -6.59 -0.86
C CYS A 61 1.32 -6.01 0.09
N ALA A 62 1.41 -4.72 0.38
CA ALA A 62 0.41 -4.00 1.14
C ALA A 62 -0.91 -3.86 0.33
N PRO A 63 -2.07 -3.76 1.01
CA PRO A 63 -3.34 -3.49 0.34
C PRO A 63 -3.37 -2.07 -0.23
N LEU A 64 -4.12 -1.88 -1.31
CA LEU A 64 -4.35 -0.57 -1.93
C LEU A 64 -5.79 -0.13 -1.76
N ALA A 65 -6.05 1.16 -1.91
CA ALA A 65 -7.38 1.74 -2.02
C ALA A 65 -7.33 3.03 -2.85
N LEU A 66 -8.50 3.58 -3.20
CA LEU A 66 -8.62 4.79 -3.99
C LEU A 66 -9.07 5.96 -3.11
N ARG A 67 -8.42 7.12 -3.23
CA ARG A 67 -8.92 8.37 -2.67
C ARG A 67 -10.13 8.91 -3.43
N SER A 68 -10.17 8.66 -4.74
CA SER A 68 -11.23 9.04 -5.67
C SER A 68 -11.19 8.08 -6.85
N ASP A 69 -12.35 7.80 -7.43
CA ASP A 69 -12.50 7.07 -8.69
C ASP A 69 -12.89 8.00 -9.85
N GLY A 70 -12.64 9.31 -9.70
CA GLY A 70 -13.02 10.30 -10.71
C GLY A 70 -14.52 10.52 -10.83
N GLY A 71 -15.32 10.09 -9.84
CA GLY A 71 -16.77 10.23 -9.85
C GLY A 71 -17.49 9.09 -10.60
N ALA A 72 -16.77 8.01 -10.95
CA ALA A 72 -17.37 6.84 -11.59
C ALA A 72 -18.40 6.15 -10.66
N ALA A 73 -18.20 6.20 -9.34
CA ALA A 73 -19.11 5.67 -8.32
C ALA A 73 -19.46 4.18 -8.51
N GLY A 74 -18.48 3.37 -8.90
CA GLY A 74 -18.64 1.94 -9.09
C GLY A 74 -18.79 1.18 -7.77
N LYS A 75 -19.49 0.05 -7.83
CA LYS A 75 -19.70 -0.83 -6.67
C LYS A 75 -18.50 -1.76 -6.49
N ALA A 76 -17.77 -1.59 -5.39
CA ALA A 76 -16.63 -2.44 -5.04
C ALA A 76 -17.05 -3.89 -4.75
N ARG A 77 -16.23 -4.84 -5.18
CA ARG A 77 -16.31 -6.25 -4.82
C ARG A 77 -14.96 -6.94 -4.96
N ALA A 78 -14.84 -8.11 -4.34
CA ALA A 78 -13.71 -9.00 -4.59
C ALA A 78 -13.65 -9.40 -6.07
N ALA A 79 -12.43 -9.55 -6.57
CA ALA A 79 -12.16 -10.11 -7.88
C ALA A 79 -11.11 -11.22 -7.75
N GLN A 80 -11.27 -12.28 -8.54
CA GLN A 80 -10.33 -13.39 -8.55
C GLN A 80 -9.17 -13.08 -9.50
N PHE A 81 -7.94 -13.29 -9.02
CA PHE A 81 -6.72 -13.36 -9.83
C PHE A 81 -6.05 -14.71 -9.62
N SER A 82 -5.05 -15.05 -10.44
CA SER A 82 -4.27 -16.28 -10.31
C SER A 82 -3.50 -16.41 -8.99
N GLY A 83 -3.44 -15.33 -8.21
CA GLY A 83 -2.95 -15.29 -6.83
C GLY A 83 -3.16 -13.91 -6.21
N GLY A 84 -2.78 -13.77 -4.94
CA GLY A 84 -2.85 -12.51 -4.21
C GLY A 84 -4.29 -12.03 -3.95
N TRP A 85 -4.54 -10.73 -4.16
CA TRP A 85 -5.83 -10.10 -3.87
C TRP A 85 -6.20 -9.07 -4.94
N ALA A 86 -7.50 -8.83 -5.13
CA ALA A 86 -7.98 -7.81 -6.07
C ALA A 86 -9.36 -7.25 -5.70
N VAL A 87 -9.56 -5.99 -6.08
CA VAL A 87 -10.85 -5.29 -5.99
C VAL A 87 -11.27 -4.85 -7.37
N ALA A 88 -12.48 -5.20 -7.76
CA ALA A 88 -13.13 -4.71 -8.96
C ALA A 88 -14.31 -3.82 -8.60
N PHE A 89 -14.58 -2.83 -9.44
CA PHE A 89 -15.73 -1.95 -9.33
C PHE A 89 -16.63 -2.16 -10.53
N ASP A 90 -17.90 -2.45 -10.26
CA ASP A 90 -18.92 -2.64 -11.29
C ASP A 90 -19.71 -1.34 -11.49
N LEU A 91 -19.98 -0.98 -12.74
CA LEU A 91 -20.93 0.07 -13.13
C LEU A 91 -22.20 -0.57 -13.72
N PRO A 92 -23.32 0.16 -13.83
CA PRO A 92 -24.51 -0.33 -14.52
C PRO A 92 -24.16 -0.87 -15.91
N GLY A 93 -24.46 -2.15 -16.15
CA GLY A 93 -24.16 -2.83 -17.42
C GLY A 93 -22.69 -3.16 -17.68
N VAL A 94 -21.75 -2.77 -16.81
CA VAL A 94 -20.31 -2.99 -17.00
C VAL A 94 -19.69 -3.61 -15.75
N ARG A 95 -19.54 -4.94 -15.77
CA ARG A 95 -18.81 -5.69 -14.75
C ARG A 95 -17.31 -5.46 -14.85
N SER A 96 -16.62 -5.34 -13.72
CA SER A 96 -15.20 -5.00 -13.62
C SER A 96 -14.84 -3.77 -14.46
N ALA A 97 -15.69 -2.73 -14.40
CA ALA A 97 -15.48 -1.48 -15.13
C ALA A 97 -14.11 -0.87 -14.83
N TYR A 98 -13.63 -1.02 -13.60
CA TYR A 98 -12.25 -0.69 -13.20
C TYR A 98 -11.86 -1.46 -11.95
N GLY A 99 -10.61 -1.32 -11.53
CA GLY A 99 -10.15 -1.89 -10.28
C GLY A 99 -8.63 -1.91 -10.13
N PHE A 100 -8.19 -2.53 -9.05
CA PHE A 100 -6.80 -2.67 -8.69
C PHE A 100 -6.53 -4.02 -8.02
N ALA A 101 -5.30 -4.51 -8.14
CA ALA A 101 -4.89 -5.81 -7.61
C ALA A 101 -3.42 -5.78 -7.17
N GLY A 102 -3.12 -6.53 -6.12
CA GLY A 102 -1.80 -7.07 -5.85
C GLY A 102 -1.78 -8.53 -6.26
N PRO A 103 -1.65 -8.86 -7.56
CA PRO A 103 -1.54 -10.24 -7.99
C PRO A 103 -0.29 -10.85 -7.33
N GLY A 104 -0.32 -12.15 -7.04
CA GLY A 104 0.76 -12.84 -6.33
C GLY A 104 2.17 -12.52 -6.86
N THR A 105 3.19 -12.79 -6.06
CA THR A 105 4.58 -12.46 -6.41
C THR A 105 5.17 -13.51 -7.35
N ILE A 106 6.00 -13.05 -8.28
CA ILE A 106 6.79 -13.89 -9.19
C ILE A 106 8.27 -13.54 -9.07
N ALA A 107 9.16 -14.43 -9.52
CA ALA A 107 10.61 -14.28 -9.35
C ALA A 107 11.15 -12.92 -9.84
N ILE A 108 10.60 -12.40 -10.95
CA ILE A 108 11.02 -11.11 -11.49
C ILE A 108 10.70 -9.95 -10.56
N ASP A 109 9.77 -10.06 -9.61
CA ASP A 109 9.42 -8.98 -8.67
C ASP A 109 10.53 -8.65 -7.67
N ALA A 110 11.50 -9.56 -7.50
CA ALA A 110 12.69 -9.36 -6.66
C ALA A 110 13.78 -8.52 -7.34
N GLU A 111 13.66 -8.25 -8.65
CA GLU A 111 14.62 -7.42 -9.38
C GLU A 111 14.63 -5.97 -8.85
N PRO A 112 15.79 -5.28 -8.86
CA PRO A 112 15.90 -3.89 -8.41
C PRO A 112 14.97 -2.94 -9.15
N ASP A 113 14.55 -1.86 -8.49
CA ASP A 113 13.59 -0.89 -9.05
C ASP A 113 14.03 -0.30 -10.39
N ALA A 114 15.33 -0.08 -10.59
CA ALA A 114 15.87 0.39 -11.86
C ALA A 114 15.66 -0.62 -13.00
N ALA A 115 15.85 -1.92 -12.72
CA ALA A 115 15.60 -2.99 -13.68
C ALA A 115 14.10 -3.13 -13.97
N GLN A 116 13.25 -2.99 -12.95
CA GLN A 116 11.79 -2.97 -13.12
C GLN A 116 11.33 -1.81 -13.99
N ARG A 117 11.84 -0.59 -13.74
CA ARG A 117 11.52 0.58 -14.55
C ARG A 117 11.94 0.37 -15.99
N ALA A 118 13.18 -0.06 -16.22
CA ALA A 118 13.68 -0.32 -17.57
C ALA A 118 12.85 -1.39 -18.30
N ARG A 119 12.40 -2.43 -17.59
CA ARG A 119 11.49 -3.45 -18.12
C ARG A 119 10.15 -2.85 -18.53
N LEU A 120 9.48 -2.11 -17.63
CA LEU A 120 8.18 -1.51 -17.93
C LEU A 120 8.27 -0.48 -19.07
N THR A 121 9.35 0.31 -19.14
CA THR A 121 9.59 1.25 -20.24
C THR A 121 9.76 0.56 -21.61
N ARG A 122 10.34 -0.64 -21.66
CA ARG A 122 10.43 -1.42 -22.91
C ARG A 122 9.11 -2.11 -23.26
N GLN A 123 8.33 -2.48 -22.25
CA GLN A 123 7.10 -3.24 -22.43
C GLN A 123 5.92 -2.35 -22.81
N TRP A 124 5.79 -1.18 -22.19
CA TRP A 124 4.58 -0.36 -22.26
C TRP A 124 4.82 0.94 -23.04
N PRO A 125 3.80 1.41 -23.79
CA PRO A 125 3.90 2.63 -24.60
C PRO A 125 3.92 3.91 -23.76
N TYR A 126 3.39 3.86 -22.53
CA TYR A 126 3.37 5.01 -21.63
C TYR A 126 3.95 4.66 -20.27
N MET A 127 4.63 5.63 -19.68
CA MET A 127 5.17 5.58 -18.33
C MET A 127 4.60 6.72 -17.51
N ARG A 128 4.39 6.48 -16.20
CA ARG A 128 3.95 7.50 -15.25
C ARG A 128 4.64 7.30 -13.90
N ASP A 129 5.15 8.37 -13.32
CA ASP A 129 5.59 8.37 -11.92
C ASP A 129 4.40 8.59 -10.99
N LEU A 130 4.41 7.92 -9.82
CA LEU A 130 3.29 7.91 -8.87
C LEU A 130 3.71 8.59 -7.56
N PRO A 131 3.76 9.92 -7.49
CA PRO A 131 4.36 10.64 -6.38
C PRO A 131 3.59 10.49 -5.06
N THR A 132 2.34 10.06 -5.11
CA THR A 132 1.45 9.86 -3.96
C THR A 132 1.66 8.54 -3.24
N LEU A 133 2.50 7.64 -3.78
CA LEU A 133 2.84 6.33 -3.23
C LEU A 133 4.28 6.32 -2.70
N PRO A 134 4.64 5.37 -1.82
CA PRO A 134 6.02 5.21 -1.36
C PRO A 134 7.03 5.06 -2.50
N HIS A 135 8.11 5.85 -2.46
CA HIS A 135 9.09 5.90 -3.55
C HIS A 135 10.14 4.78 -3.47
N PRO A 136 10.64 4.32 -4.63
CA PRO A 136 10.23 4.71 -5.99
C PRO A 136 8.87 4.10 -6.38
N ALA A 137 7.99 4.89 -7.00
CA ALA A 137 6.71 4.38 -7.48
C ALA A 137 6.44 4.85 -8.91
N PHE A 138 6.07 3.90 -9.76
CA PHE A 138 5.89 4.13 -11.20
C PHE A 138 5.02 3.06 -11.84
N ALA A 139 4.39 3.42 -12.95
CA ALA A 139 3.56 2.53 -13.76
C ALA A 139 4.00 2.56 -15.23
N GLY A 140 3.99 1.40 -15.86
CA GLY A 140 3.91 1.25 -17.32
C GLY A 140 2.46 0.92 -17.68
N TYR A 141 1.89 1.59 -18.69
CA TYR A 141 0.48 1.43 -19.03
C TYR A 141 0.16 1.64 -20.52
N GLY A 142 -1.02 1.17 -20.91
CA GLY A 142 -1.52 1.21 -22.29
C GLY A 142 -2.86 0.48 -22.41
N VAL A 143 -3.22 0.10 -23.63
CA VAL A 143 -4.30 -0.87 -23.85
C VAL A 143 -3.80 -2.26 -23.44
N VAL A 144 -4.70 -3.13 -22.95
CA VAL A 144 -4.38 -4.53 -22.63
C VAL A 144 -3.62 -5.17 -23.80
N GLY A 145 -2.54 -5.89 -23.48
CA GLY A 145 -1.56 -6.36 -24.45
C GLY A 145 -0.32 -5.47 -24.58
N ALA A 146 -0.27 -4.38 -23.80
CA ALA A 146 0.77 -3.34 -23.90
C ALA A 146 0.76 -2.61 -25.26
N GLU A 147 -0.42 -2.50 -25.83
CA GLU A 147 -0.66 -1.80 -27.09
C GLU A 147 -0.81 -0.28 -26.86
N PRO A 148 -0.36 0.56 -27.80
CA PRO A 148 -0.66 1.99 -27.76
C PRO A 148 -2.16 2.24 -27.95
N TYR A 149 -2.61 3.42 -27.53
CA TYR A 149 -3.96 3.86 -27.88
C TYR A 149 -4.01 4.21 -29.38
N PRO A 150 -5.08 3.82 -30.10
CA PRO A 150 -5.26 4.20 -31.51
C PRO A 150 -5.22 5.73 -31.69
N ALA A 151 -4.65 6.20 -32.80
CA ALA A 151 -4.51 7.63 -33.05
C ALA A 151 -5.87 8.36 -33.14
N ASP A 152 -6.90 7.68 -33.62
CA ASP A 152 -8.29 8.15 -33.70
C ASP A 152 -9.08 7.97 -32.39
N ASN A 153 -8.50 7.31 -31.37
CA ASN A 153 -9.05 7.17 -30.03
C ASN A 153 -7.95 7.26 -28.95
N ALA A 154 -7.21 8.37 -28.96
CA ALA A 154 -6.11 8.62 -28.03
C ALA A 154 -6.57 8.67 -26.55
N ASP A 155 -7.84 9.01 -26.32
CA ASP A 155 -8.50 8.99 -25.00
C ASP A 155 -8.78 7.57 -24.49
N GLY A 156 -8.67 6.56 -25.35
CA GLY A 156 -8.95 5.16 -25.02
C GLY A 156 -10.38 4.90 -24.57
N LYS A 157 -11.37 5.69 -25.01
CA LYS A 157 -12.76 5.54 -24.59
C LYS A 157 -13.28 4.17 -25.00
N GLY A 158 -13.86 3.44 -24.04
CA GLY A 158 -14.36 2.07 -24.23
C GLY A 158 -13.28 1.01 -24.47
N LEU A 159 -12.00 1.38 -24.45
CA LEU A 159 -10.90 0.41 -24.51
C LEU A 159 -10.58 -0.12 -23.12
N HIS A 160 -9.97 -1.30 -23.09
CA HIS A 160 -9.50 -1.90 -21.85
C HIS A 160 -8.08 -1.39 -21.59
N SER A 161 -7.96 -0.40 -20.72
CA SER A 161 -6.69 0.16 -20.25
C SER A 161 -6.17 -0.64 -19.06
N LEU A 162 -4.87 -0.89 -19.04
CA LEU A 162 -4.17 -1.63 -17.99
C LEU A 162 -2.84 -0.94 -17.65
N ALA A 163 -2.52 -0.90 -16.37
CA ALA A 163 -1.25 -0.43 -15.83
C ALA A 163 -0.63 -1.51 -14.95
N TYR A 164 0.67 -1.73 -15.11
CA TYR A 164 1.51 -2.47 -14.17
C TYR A 164 2.35 -1.47 -13.40
N LEU A 165 2.33 -1.57 -12.06
CA LEU A 165 2.98 -0.58 -11.20
C LEU A 165 3.86 -1.22 -10.14
N ARG A 166 4.91 -0.47 -9.80
CA ARG A 166 5.84 -0.73 -8.70
C ARG A 166 5.63 0.31 -7.62
N ILE A 167 5.75 -0.12 -6.36
CA ILE A 167 5.70 0.74 -5.18
C ILE A 167 6.93 0.43 -4.34
N GLY A 168 7.62 1.47 -3.88
CA GLY A 168 8.86 1.35 -3.14
C GLY A 168 8.67 0.62 -1.81
N GLY A 169 9.71 -0.10 -1.40
CA GLY A 169 9.71 -0.92 -0.19
C GLY A 169 8.91 -2.22 -0.30
N GLN A 170 8.43 -2.56 -1.49
CA GLN A 170 7.59 -3.74 -1.74
C GLN A 170 8.08 -4.52 -2.97
N HIS A 171 7.98 -5.84 -2.91
CA HIS A 171 8.42 -6.74 -3.99
C HIS A 171 7.23 -7.25 -4.79
N CYS A 172 6.42 -6.32 -5.31
CA CYS A 172 5.14 -6.64 -5.94
C CYS A 172 4.93 -5.85 -7.21
N THR A 173 4.45 -6.53 -8.26
CA THR A 173 3.87 -5.86 -9.43
C THR A 173 2.36 -5.80 -9.24
N TYR A 174 1.85 -4.60 -9.05
CA TYR A 174 0.43 -4.35 -8.92
C TYR A 174 -0.21 -4.08 -10.28
N ASN A 175 -1.51 -4.35 -10.39
CA ASN A 175 -2.29 -4.05 -11.59
C ASN A 175 -3.37 -3.01 -11.27
N VAL A 176 -3.59 -2.07 -12.17
CA VAL A 176 -4.75 -1.16 -12.15
C VAL A 176 -5.35 -1.15 -13.55
N TRP A 177 -6.67 -1.24 -13.66
CA TRP A 177 -7.34 -1.28 -14.96
C TRP A 177 -8.56 -0.38 -15.01
N SER A 178 -8.95 -0.02 -16.23
CA SER A 178 -10.13 0.79 -16.54
C SER A 178 -10.68 0.37 -17.90
N ARG A 179 -12.00 0.15 -17.98
CA ARG A 179 -12.76 -0.07 -19.22
C ARG A 179 -13.52 1.19 -19.65
N ILE A 180 -13.30 2.31 -18.95
CA ILE A 180 -13.99 3.58 -19.18
C ILE A 180 -13.20 4.40 -20.22
N SER A 181 -11.97 4.76 -19.87
CA SER A 181 -11.04 5.51 -20.71
C SER A 181 -9.62 5.44 -20.14
N ARG A 182 -8.66 5.91 -20.95
CA ARG A 182 -7.29 6.21 -20.50
C ARG A 182 -7.27 7.26 -19.39
N ALA A 183 -8.00 8.36 -19.56
CA ALA A 183 -8.06 9.44 -18.58
C ALA A 183 -8.59 8.95 -17.22
N HIS A 184 -9.55 8.02 -17.24
CA HIS A 184 -10.02 7.37 -16.03
C HIS A 184 -8.93 6.49 -15.39
N LEU A 185 -8.18 5.69 -16.16
CA LEU A 185 -7.03 4.94 -15.62
C LEU A 185 -6.02 5.87 -14.95
N GLU A 186 -5.65 6.97 -15.60
CA GLU A 186 -4.70 7.94 -15.05
C GLU A 186 -5.23 8.60 -13.77
N THR A 187 -6.54 8.88 -13.70
CA THR A 187 -7.20 9.36 -12.49
C THR A 187 -7.09 8.35 -11.35
N LEU A 188 -7.29 7.05 -11.62
CA LEU A 188 -7.13 6.00 -10.61
C LEU A 188 -5.68 5.94 -10.10
N LEU A 189 -4.70 6.04 -10.99
CA LEU A 189 -3.28 6.02 -10.64
C LEU A 189 -2.90 7.20 -9.72
N ASP A 190 -3.40 8.41 -10.00
CA ASP A 190 -3.13 9.60 -9.17
C ASP A 190 -3.78 9.51 -7.78
N ASN A 191 -4.90 8.80 -7.70
CA ASN A 191 -5.70 8.65 -6.48
C ASN A 191 -5.42 7.37 -5.69
N LEU A 192 -4.53 6.50 -6.17
CA LEU A 192 -4.16 5.26 -5.50
C LEU A 192 -3.43 5.56 -4.18
N ARG A 193 -3.74 4.81 -3.13
CA ARG A 193 -3.08 4.89 -1.83
C ARG A 193 -2.74 3.48 -1.33
N VAL A 194 -1.60 3.35 -0.67
CA VAL A 194 -1.31 2.19 0.18
C VAL A 194 -2.16 2.32 1.44
N GLN A 195 -2.69 1.20 1.92
CA GLN A 195 -3.36 1.11 3.20
C GLN A 195 -2.37 0.68 4.29
N ASP A 196 -2.47 1.32 5.44
CA ASP A 196 -1.73 0.95 6.66
C ASP A 196 -2.38 -0.24 7.39
#